data_AF-C5FBH5-F1
#
_entry.id   AF-C5FBH5-F1
#
_cell.length_a   1.000
_cell.length_b   1.000
_cell.length_c   1.000
_cell.angle_alpha   90.00
_cell.angle_beta   90.00
_cell.angle_gamma   90.00
#
_symmetry.space_group_name_H-M   'P 1'
#
loop_
_entity.id
_entity.type
_entity.pdbx_description
1 polymer ?
#
loop_
_entity_poly.entity_id
_entity_poly.type
_entity_poly.pdbx_seq_one_letter_code
_entity_poly.pdbx_strand_id
1 'polypeptide(L)'
;MSSSLLRLGQILRGSLGKYTITKQIQETVWLAKTVHILTLDRDQTEKTVVIKGVHGHPRVENERDVLKRFQDRTPFLRRLTDEIQDPSDPTIIVLKHLDNHLLNASIEKTLNRKELKYISKKVLKALQTLHEDGYVHTDVKLDNIFVNYNKHASNDVRFSDVQLGDLGGAYPADSEWAKKGTPVGAPMWSSPEVIMETPWNTATDIWSFGAIASLIYGGNFNLFRPKTVPYGHEEYGLEVLKQQFRYFGPFPGKYEDIVPPITVSAILWLMQEIPQSETTSFCRTTEKEVCKKDKEFIGKIMMMDWRDRPTAKELLEDEWFKDDD
;
A
#
# COMPACT_ATOMS: atom_id res chain seq x y z
N MET A 1 2.08 24.39 -18.99
CA MET A 1 2.95 23.21 -19.20
C MET A 1 3.98 23.22 -18.08
N SER A 2 3.87 22.32 -17.10
CA SER A 2 4.90 22.21 -16.06
C SER A 2 6.14 21.57 -16.70
N SER A 3 7.28 22.26 -16.67
CA SER A 3 8.56 21.67 -17.09
C SER A 3 8.94 20.56 -16.12
N SER A 4 9.34 19.39 -16.64
CA SER A 4 9.85 18.28 -15.81
C SER A 4 10.97 18.79 -14.89
N LEU A 5 10.90 18.43 -13.60
CA LEU A 5 11.86 18.85 -12.57
C LEU A 5 13.30 18.54 -12.97
N LEU A 6 13.52 17.37 -13.57
CA LEU A 6 14.83 16.84 -13.93
C LEU A 6 14.90 16.47 -15.41
N ARG A 7 16.10 16.54 -15.98
CA ARG A 7 16.37 16.24 -17.39
C ARG A 7 17.15 14.94 -17.55
N LEU A 8 16.90 14.20 -18.64
CA LEU A 8 17.70 13.03 -19.00
C LEU A 8 19.17 13.43 -19.19
N GLY A 9 20.09 12.62 -18.67
CA GLY A 9 21.53 12.91 -18.66
C GLY A 9 21.99 13.92 -17.61
N GLN A 10 21.06 14.55 -16.86
CA GLN A 10 21.43 15.42 -15.74
C GLN A 10 22.16 14.61 -14.67
N ILE A 11 23.25 15.18 -14.16
CA ILE A 11 24.01 14.62 -13.04
C ILE A 11 23.57 15.33 -11.77
N LEU A 12 23.15 14.55 -10.77
CA LEU A 12 22.83 15.01 -9.44
C LEU A 12 23.94 14.60 -8.47
N ARG A 13 24.24 15.45 -7.49
CA ARG A 13 25.19 15.14 -6.43
C ARG A 13 24.44 14.86 -5.14
N GLY A 14 24.52 13.62 -4.66
CA GLY A 14 24.06 13.24 -3.34
C GLY A 14 25.14 13.30 -2.27
N SER A 15 24.74 12.93 -1.06
CA SER A 15 25.65 12.89 0.09
C SER A 15 26.65 11.72 0.00
N LEU A 16 26.29 10.62 -0.67
CA LEU A 16 27.09 9.41 -0.79
C LEU A 16 27.63 9.17 -2.20
N GLY A 17 27.07 9.82 -3.22
CA GLY A 17 27.52 9.62 -4.59
C GLY A 17 27.00 10.62 -5.63
N LYS A 18 27.24 10.29 -6.90
CA LYS A 18 26.71 11.03 -8.06
C LYS A 18 25.79 10.14 -8.88
N TYR A 19 24.74 10.73 -9.42
CA TYR A 19 23.65 10.02 -10.09
C TYR A 19 23.34 10.65 -11.44
N THR A 20 23.38 9.88 -12.51
CA THR A 20 22.97 10.35 -13.85
C THR A 20 21.55 9.90 -14.13
N ILE A 21 20.64 10.84 -14.39
CA ILE A 21 19.24 10.55 -14.75
C ILE A 21 19.19 9.82 -16.10
N THR A 22 18.54 8.67 -16.14
CA THR A 22 18.47 7.82 -17.35
C THR A 22 17.08 7.69 -17.92
N LYS A 23 16.03 7.77 -17.11
CA LYS A 23 14.64 7.65 -17.56
C LYS A 23 13.69 8.35 -16.59
N GLN A 24 12.66 9.02 -17.11
CA GLN A 24 11.52 9.44 -16.30
C GLN A 24 10.46 8.32 -16.29
N ILE A 25 10.03 7.87 -15.12
CA ILE A 25 8.98 6.84 -14.98
C ILE A 25 7.62 7.51 -14.74
N GLN A 26 7.59 8.50 -13.86
CA GLN A 26 6.41 9.28 -13.51
C GLN A 26 6.79 10.76 -13.40
N GLU A 27 5.81 11.64 -13.24
CA GLU A 27 6.03 13.08 -13.12
C GLU A 27 7.06 13.44 -12.03
N THR A 28 7.05 12.72 -10.91
CA THR A 28 7.90 12.96 -9.73
C THR A 28 8.95 11.87 -9.49
N VAL A 29 9.12 10.92 -10.42
CA VAL A 29 9.96 9.73 -10.24
C VAL A 29 10.80 9.43 -11.48
N TRP A 30 12.10 9.28 -11.28
CA TRP A 30 13.09 8.98 -12.31
C TRP A 30 13.95 7.76 -11.95
N LEU A 31 14.49 7.09 -12.95
CA LEU A 31 15.63 6.19 -12.81
C LEU A 31 16.92 6.97 -12.99
N ALA A 32 17.92 6.58 -12.22
CA ALA A 32 19.29 7.05 -12.37
C ALA A 32 20.28 5.91 -12.21
N LYS A 33 21.52 6.16 -12.64
CA LYS A 33 22.65 5.26 -12.45
C LYS A 33 23.74 5.92 -11.62
N THR A 34 24.38 5.15 -10.74
CA THR A 34 25.49 5.63 -9.89
C THR A 34 26.76 5.80 -10.71
N VAL A 35 27.38 6.98 -10.68
CA VAL A 35 28.63 7.27 -11.43
C VAL A 35 29.87 7.12 -10.55
N HIS A 36 29.77 7.49 -9.27
CA HIS A 36 30.83 7.35 -8.28
C HIS A 36 30.19 7.11 -6.92
N ILE A 37 30.53 5.99 -6.28
CA ILE A 37 30.18 5.72 -4.88
C ILE A 37 31.44 6.03 -4.06
N LEU A 38 31.34 6.89 -3.04
CA LEU A 38 32.46 7.23 -2.16
C LEU A 38 32.79 6.12 -1.14
N THR A 39 32.13 4.96 -1.23
CA THR A 39 32.32 3.85 -0.27
C THR A 39 33.48 2.95 -0.66
N LEU A 40 34.16 2.40 0.36
CA LEU A 40 35.29 1.47 0.27
C LEU A 40 34.96 0.11 -0.38
N ASP A 41 33.74 -0.11 -0.86
CA ASP A 41 33.34 -1.32 -1.55
C ASP A 41 33.94 -1.36 -2.95
N ARG A 42 34.83 -2.33 -3.19
CA ARG A 42 35.65 -2.49 -4.41
C ARG A 42 34.85 -2.84 -5.67
N ASP A 43 33.53 -2.95 -5.58
CA ASP A 43 32.68 -3.30 -6.69
C ASP A 43 32.15 -2.00 -7.34
N GLN A 44 32.93 -1.48 -8.31
CA GLN A 44 32.59 -0.31 -9.14
C GLN A 44 31.44 -0.60 -10.12
N THR A 45 30.47 -1.41 -9.73
CA THR A 45 29.33 -1.75 -10.58
C THR A 45 28.33 -0.61 -10.57
N GLU A 46 28.03 -0.10 -11.76
CA GLU A 46 26.99 0.90 -11.97
C GLU A 46 25.64 0.34 -11.50
N LYS A 47 25.10 0.89 -10.41
CA LYS A 47 23.81 0.47 -9.83
C LYS A 47 22.69 1.39 -10.29
N THR A 48 21.56 0.80 -10.66
CA THR A 48 20.33 1.55 -10.91
C THR A 48 19.69 1.94 -9.58
N VAL A 49 19.24 3.17 -9.47
CA VAL A 49 18.50 3.73 -8.33
C VAL A 49 17.26 4.47 -8.79
N VAL A 50 16.38 4.80 -7.86
CA VAL A 50 15.21 5.65 -8.11
C VAL A 50 15.43 7.01 -7.47
N ILE A 51 15.18 8.06 -8.25
CA ILE A 51 15.23 9.45 -7.81
C ILE A 51 13.78 9.93 -7.70
N LYS A 52 13.41 10.52 -6.56
CA LYS A 52 12.07 11.07 -6.33
C LYS A 52 12.18 12.51 -5.84
N GLY A 53 11.39 13.40 -6.44
CA GLY A 53 11.44 14.84 -6.18
C GLY A 53 10.21 15.56 -6.73
N VAL A 54 9.77 16.60 -6.04
CA VAL A 54 8.61 17.41 -6.44
C VAL A 54 8.75 18.83 -5.89
N HIS A 55 8.33 19.84 -6.65
CA HIS A 55 8.29 21.22 -6.17
C HIS A 55 7.02 21.49 -5.34
N GLY A 56 7.17 22.24 -4.25
CA GLY A 56 6.04 22.85 -3.54
C GLY A 56 5.09 21.87 -2.85
N HIS A 57 5.51 20.63 -2.61
CA HIS A 57 4.70 19.63 -1.90
C HIS A 57 5.56 18.84 -0.89
N PRO A 58 5.17 18.74 0.39
CA PRO A 58 5.99 18.15 1.45
C PRO A 58 6.11 16.62 1.42
N ARG A 59 5.67 15.96 0.33
CA ARG A 59 5.53 14.48 0.33
C ARG A 59 6.89 13.79 0.31
N VAL A 60 7.90 14.41 -0.32
CA VAL A 60 9.24 13.82 -0.42
C VAL A 60 10.01 14.03 0.88
N GLU A 61 9.84 15.19 1.52
CA GLU A 61 10.32 15.48 2.87
C GLU A 61 9.72 14.51 3.88
N ASN A 62 8.41 14.31 3.86
CA ASN A 62 7.73 13.40 4.76
C ASN A 62 8.22 11.95 4.54
N GLU A 63 8.30 11.49 3.29
CA GLU A 63 8.82 10.14 2.98
C GLU A 63 10.25 9.97 3.48
N ARG A 64 11.12 10.96 3.26
CA ARG A 64 12.50 10.96 3.77
C ARG A 64 12.53 10.78 5.29
N ASP A 65 11.75 11.59 6.02
CA ASP A 65 11.79 11.65 7.48
C ASP A 65 11.21 10.38 8.10
N VAL A 66 10.12 9.85 7.54
CA VAL A 66 9.54 8.56 7.93
C VAL A 66 10.52 7.42 7.63
N LEU A 67 11.15 7.38 6.45
CA LEU A 67 12.15 6.35 6.14
C LEU A 67 13.35 6.40 7.08
N LYS A 68 13.91 7.58 7.35
CA LYS A 68 15.00 7.75 8.32
C LYS A 68 14.64 7.21 9.71
N ARG A 69 13.38 7.35 10.13
CA ARG A 69 12.90 6.84 11.42
C ARG A 69 12.77 5.31 11.47
N PHE A 70 12.33 4.67 10.39
CA PHE A 70 11.87 3.27 10.43
C PHE A 70 12.71 2.26 9.64
N GLN A 71 13.46 2.68 8.62
CA GLN A 71 14.09 1.75 7.66
C GLN A 71 15.17 0.84 8.27
N ASP A 72 15.75 1.22 9.41
CA ASP A 72 16.76 0.43 10.11
C ASP A 72 16.14 -0.62 11.04
N ARG A 73 14.85 -0.50 11.37
CA ARG A 73 14.10 -1.48 12.17
C ARG A 73 13.60 -2.66 11.35
N THR A 74 13.47 -2.49 10.02
CA THR A 74 12.90 -3.52 9.15
C THR A 74 13.45 -3.45 7.72
N PRO A 75 13.82 -4.59 7.10
CA PRO A 75 14.25 -4.61 5.71
C PRO A 75 13.07 -4.55 4.71
N PHE A 76 11.83 -4.59 5.21
CA PHE A 76 10.61 -4.68 4.40
C PHE A 76 10.02 -3.32 4.02
N LEU A 77 10.69 -2.22 4.38
CA LEU A 77 10.42 -0.89 3.83
C LEU A 77 11.40 -0.60 2.69
N ARG A 78 10.94 0.10 1.65
CA ARG A 78 11.77 0.51 0.53
C ARG A 78 12.83 1.49 1.02
N ARG A 79 14.10 1.10 0.93
CA ARG A 79 15.20 1.87 1.53
C ARG A 79 15.44 3.22 0.86
N LEU A 80 15.60 4.24 1.69
CA LEU A 80 16.28 5.49 1.39
C LEU A 80 17.79 5.23 1.39
N THR A 81 18.41 5.39 0.23
CA THR A 81 19.83 5.09 0.03
C THR A 81 20.72 6.31 0.02
N ASP A 82 20.22 7.48 -0.38
CA ASP A 82 20.96 8.75 -0.38
C ASP A 82 19.97 9.92 -0.49
N GLU A 83 20.46 11.13 -0.28
CA GLU A 83 19.75 12.40 -0.46
C GLU A 83 20.57 13.30 -1.39
N ILE A 84 19.91 13.99 -2.31
CA ILE A 84 20.55 14.93 -3.21
C ILE A 84 20.84 16.23 -2.47
N GLN A 85 22.07 16.72 -2.61
CA GLN A 85 22.56 17.98 -2.03
C GLN A 85 22.67 19.09 -3.08
N ASP A 86 22.85 18.73 -4.36
CA ASP A 86 22.91 19.67 -5.48
C ASP A 86 22.05 19.16 -6.65
N PRO A 87 20.91 19.81 -6.94
CA PRO A 87 20.37 20.99 -6.24
C PRO A 87 19.86 20.64 -4.83
N SER A 88 19.88 21.60 -3.91
CA SER A 88 19.39 21.43 -2.53
C SER A 88 17.88 21.68 -2.37
N ASP A 89 17.26 22.36 -3.34
CA ASP A 89 15.82 22.61 -3.41
C ASP A 89 15.31 22.29 -4.83
N PRO A 90 14.22 21.52 -4.96
CA PRO A 90 13.41 20.91 -3.89
C PRO A 90 14.13 19.72 -3.24
N THR A 91 13.58 19.17 -2.17
CA THR A 91 14.08 17.91 -1.60
C THR A 91 13.99 16.80 -2.66
N ILE A 92 15.13 16.14 -2.92
CA ILE A 92 15.21 15.00 -3.81
C ILE A 92 15.87 13.85 -3.06
N ILE A 93 15.21 12.70 -3.03
CA ILE A 93 15.70 11.49 -2.37
C ILE A 93 16.08 10.41 -3.38
N VAL A 94 17.05 9.58 -2.99
CA VAL A 94 17.50 8.41 -3.73
C VAL A 94 17.01 7.16 -3.02
N LEU A 95 16.14 6.40 -3.67
CA LEU A 95 15.56 5.17 -3.16
C LEU A 95 16.19 3.96 -3.86
N LYS A 96 16.23 2.83 -3.15
CA LYS A 96 16.62 1.53 -3.71
C LYS A 96 15.73 1.20 -4.92
N HIS A 97 16.34 0.77 -6.02
CA HIS A 97 15.63 0.20 -7.15
C HIS A 97 15.26 -1.26 -6.87
N LEU A 98 14.03 -1.63 -7.21
CA LEU A 98 13.57 -3.01 -7.26
C LEU A 98 13.07 -3.31 -8.68
N ASP A 99 13.12 -4.57 -9.09
CA ASP A 99 12.86 -4.99 -10.47
C ASP A 99 11.46 -4.58 -10.97
N ASN A 100 10.44 -4.64 -10.09
CA ASN A 100 9.06 -4.34 -10.46
C ASN A 100 8.23 -3.87 -9.25
N HIS A 101 6.97 -3.47 -9.49
CA HIS A 101 5.94 -3.36 -8.47
C HIS A 101 4.89 -4.45 -8.64
N LEU A 102 4.16 -4.76 -7.57
CA LEU A 102 3.32 -5.95 -7.48
C LEU A 102 2.13 -5.89 -8.44
N LEU A 103 1.58 -4.70 -8.70
CA LEU A 103 0.51 -4.54 -9.69
C LEU A 103 0.95 -5.07 -11.06
N ASN A 104 2.06 -4.57 -11.59
CA ASN A 104 2.55 -5.00 -12.89
C ASN A 104 2.97 -6.49 -12.88
N ALA A 105 3.67 -6.93 -11.82
CA ALA A 105 4.05 -8.34 -11.68
C ALA A 105 2.85 -9.30 -11.62
N SER A 106 1.70 -8.86 -11.09
CA SER A 106 0.46 -9.65 -11.04
C SER A 106 -0.30 -9.69 -12.37
N ILE A 107 -0.16 -8.64 -13.20
CA ILE A 107 -0.71 -8.58 -14.55
C ILE A 107 0.11 -9.46 -15.50
N GLU A 108 1.45 -9.41 -15.39
CA GLU A 108 2.36 -10.25 -16.17
C GLU A 108 2.12 -11.74 -15.90
N LYS A 109 1.87 -12.11 -14.64
CA LYS A 109 1.53 -13.46 -14.24
C LYS A 109 0.69 -13.43 -12.97
N THR A 110 -0.43 -14.12 -12.92
CA THR A 110 -1.24 -14.23 -11.69
C THR A 110 -0.40 -14.70 -10.50
N LEU A 111 -0.65 -14.15 -9.32
CA LEU A 111 -0.01 -14.58 -8.08
C LEU A 111 -0.57 -15.94 -7.66
N ASN A 112 0.31 -16.89 -7.33
CA ASN A 112 -0.11 -18.10 -6.66
C ASN A 112 -0.23 -17.88 -5.14
N ARG A 113 -0.82 -18.86 -4.44
CA ARG A 113 -1.06 -18.78 -3.00
C ARG A 113 0.23 -18.63 -2.17
N LYS A 114 1.29 -19.35 -2.54
CA LYS A 114 2.59 -19.27 -1.85
C LYS A 114 3.25 -17.91 -2.03
N GLU A 115 3.17 -17.33 -3.23
CA GLU A 115 3.60 -15.96 -3.51
C GLU A 115 2.80 -14.96 -2.68
N LEU A 116 1.47 -15.09 -2.63
CA LEU A 116 0.61 -14.19 -1.86
C LEU A 116 0.91 -14.26 -0.36
N LYS A 117 1.08 -15.46 0.21
CA LYS A 117 1.52 -15.64 1.61
C LYS A 117 2.89 -15.02 1.85
N TYR A 118 3.85 -15.25 0.94
CA TYR A 118 5.18 -14.69 1.04
C TYR A 118 5.15 -13.17 1.06
N ILE A 119 4.44 -12.54 0.13
CA ILE A 119 4.27 -11.08 0.05
C ILE A 119 3.56 -10.56 1.31
N SER A 120 2.46 -11.20 1.70
CA SER A 120 1.64 -10.77 2.83
C SER A 120 2.43 -10.70 4.13
N LYS A 121 3.28 -11.70 4.38
CA LYS A 121 4.15 -11.72 5.56
C LYS A 121 5.15 -10.55 5.57
N LYS A 122 5.61 -10.09 4.41
CA LYS A 122 6.59 -9.00 4.28
C LYS A 122 5.90 -7.65 4.46
N VAL A 123 4.73 -7.48 3.85
CA VAL A 123 3.88 -6.28 4.02
C VAL A 123 3.47 -6.12 5.48
N LEU A 124 2.96 -7.17 6.13
CA LEU A 124 2.55 -7.10 7.53
C LEU A 124 3.73 -6.78 8.47
N LYS A 125 4.94 -7.27 8.20
CA LYS A 125 6.12 -6.88 8.99
C LYS A 125 6.53 -5.42 8.79
N ALA A 126 6.36 -4.88 7.59
CA ALA A 126 6.56 -3.46 7.34
C ALA A 126 5.53 -2.62 8.11
N LEU A 127 4.24 -3.00 8.02
CA LEU A 127 3.16 -2.33 8.73
C LEU A 127 3.32 -2.42 10.25
N GLN A 128 3.65 -3.59 10.79
CA GLN A 128 3.95 -3.76 12.21
C GLN A 128 4.98 -2.73 12.71
N THR A 129 6.05 -2.52 11.94
CA THR A 129 7.12 -1.58 12.32
C THR A 129 6.62 -0.13 12.41
N LEU A 130 5.72 0.28 11.50
CA LEU A 130 5.10 1.60 11.53
C LEU A 130 4.07 1.71 12.67
N HIS A 131 3.24 0.68 12.82
CA HIS A 131 2.09 0.64 13.73
C HIS A 131 2.52 0.61 15.20
N GLU A 132 3.66 -0.01 15.52
CA GLU A 132 4.26 -0.01 16.86
C GLU A 132 4.55 1.40 17.39
N ASP A 133 4.81 2.37 16.50
CA ASP A 133 5.03 3.79 16.83
C ASP A 133 3.78 4.65 16.52
N GLY A 134 2.63 4.02 16.23
CA GLY A 134 1.39 4.71 15.90
C GLY A 134 1.39 5.40 14.53
N TYR A 135 2.27 5.04 13.61
CA TYR A 135 2.26 5.57 12.24
C TYR A 135 1.32 4.77 11.35
N VAL A 136 0.57 5.47 10.50
CA VAL A 136 -0.32 4.92 9.49
C VAL A 136 0.30 5.17 8.12
N HIS A 137 0.37 4.15 7.26
CA HIS A 137 0.89 4.29 5.89
C HIS A 137 -0.09 5.03 4.98
N THR A 138 -1.39 4.76 5.10
CA THR A 138 -2.54 5.37 4.39
C THR A 138 -2.67 5.08 2.89
N ASP A 139 -1.72 4.38 2.27
CA ASP A 139 -1.72 4.10 0.82
C ASP A 139 -1.13 2.73 0.49
N VAL A 140 -1.51 1.72 1.28
CA VAL A 140 -1.12 0.33 1.05
C VAL A 140 -1.86 -0.20 -0.18
N LYS A 141 -1.14 -0.39 -1.28
CA LYS A 141 -1.68 -0.89 -2.55
C LYS A 141 -0.62 -1.62 -3.36
N LEU A 142 -1.04 -2.30 -4.41
CA LEU A 142 -0.16 -3.08 -5.29
C LEU A 142 0.96 -2.26 -5.95
N ASP A 143 0.71 -0.99 -6.27
CA ASP A 143 1.69 -0.07 -6.87
C ASP A 143 2.83 0.30 -5.91
N ASN A 144 2.56 0.22 -4.61
CA ASN A 144 3.48 0.61 -3.54
C ASN A 144 4.21 -0.60 -2.92
N ILE A 145 3.93 -1.82 -3.40
CA ILE A 145 4.67 -3.03 -3.03
C ILE A 145 5.66 -3.35 -4.14
N PHE A 146 6.94 -3.20 -3.86
CA PHE A 146 8.03 -3.41 -4.79
C PHE A 146 8.65 -4.80 -4.61
N VAL A 147 9.07 -5.42 -5.71
CA VAL A 147 9.56 -6.80 -5.71
C VAL A 147 10.83 -6.95 -6.55
N ASN A 148 11.74 -7.82 -6.10
CA ASN A 148 12.81 -8.36 -6.95
C ASN A 148 12.48 -9.80 -7.34
N TYR A 149 12.80 -10.16 -8.58
CA TYR A 149 12.61 -11.52 -9.04
C TYR A 149 13.74 -12.43 -8.54
N ASN A 150 13.41 -13.68 -8.28
CA ASN A 150 14.39 -14.73 -8.01
C ASN A 150 14.83 -15.34 -9.35
N LYS A 151 16.02 -14.95 -9.84
CA LYS A 151 16.58 -15.39 -11.12
C LYS A 151 16.93 -16.89 -11.17
N HIS A 152 16.98 -17.55 -10.01
CA HIS A 152 17.32 -18.97 -9.87
C HIS A 152 16.17 -19.77 -9.24
N ALA A 153 14.93 -19.29 -9.37
CA ALA A 153 13.79 -19.90 -8.70
C ALA A 153 13.61 -21.37 -9.09
N SER A 154 14.04 -22.27 -8.20
CA SER A 154 13.62 -23.68 -8.13
C SER A 154 12.34 -23.87 -7.31
N ASN A 155 11.85 -22.79 -6.67
CA ASN A 155 10.71 -22.80 -5.76
C ASN A 155 9.49 -22.12 -6.38
N ASP A 156 8.30 -22.44 -5.87
CA ASP A 156 7.00 -21.88 -6.27
C ASP A 156 6.86 -20.36 -6.07
N VAL A 157 7.82 -19.69 -5.43
CA VAL A 157 7.80 -18.23 -5.18
C VAL A 157 8.83 -17.53 -6.07
N ARG A 158 8.36 -16.72 -7.01
CA ARG A 158 9.22 -16.03 -7.98
C ARG A 158 9.90 -14.76 -7.47
N PHE A 159 9.62 -14.34 -6.23
CA PHE A 159 10.16 -13.11 -5.66
C PHE A 159 11.25 -13.41 -4.63
N SER A 160 12.39 -12.72 -4.72
CA SER A 160 13.50 -12.80 -3.76
C SER A 160 13.41 -11.74 -2.67
N ASP A 161 12.85 -10.57 -2.99
CA ASP A 161 12.71 -9.43 -2.08
C ASP A 161 11.32 -8.80 -2.27
N VAL A 162 10.74 -8.29 -1.19
CA VAL A 162 9.45 -7.59 -1.17
C VAL A 162 9.55 -6.43 -0.19
N GLN A 163 9.29 -5.21 -0.67
CA GLN A 163 9.42 -3.99 0.12
C GLN A 163 8.22 -3.07 -0.11
N LEU A 164 7.62 -2.59 0.98
CA LEU A 164 6.57 -1.58 0.97
C LEU A 164 7.20 -0.18 0.87
N GLY A 165 6.72 0.67 -0.05
CA GLY A 165 7.24 2.02 -0.28
C GLY A 165 6.14 3.06 -0.47
N ASP A 166 6.56 4.28 -0.85
CA ASP A 166 5.71 5.49 -0.89
C ASP A 166 5.12 5.88 0.47
N LEU A 167 6.02 6.27 1.39
CA LEU A 167 5.66 6.78 2.71
C LEU A 167 5.38 8.29 2.72
N GLY A 168 5.22 8.92 1.55
CA GLY A 168 5.00 10.37 1.47
C GLY A 168 3.67 10.82 2.10
N GLY A 169 2.69 9.92 2.20
CA GLY A 169 1.42 10.13 2.89
C GLY A 169 1.35 9.47 4.27
N ALA A 170 2.45 8.97 4.82
CA ALA A 170 2.42 8.32 6.13
C ALA A 170 2.37 9.37 7.26
N TYR A 171 1.49 9.18 8.24
CA TYR A 171 1.28 10.12 9.35
C TYR A 171 1.05 9.40 10.68
N PRO A 172 1.37 10.04 11.81
CA PRO A 172 0.91 9.57 13.13
C PRO A 172 -0.63 9.47 13.18
N ALA A 173 -1.14 8.41 13.81
CA ALA A 173 -2.57 8.18 14.00
C ALA A 173 -3.25 9.23 14.90
N ASP A 174 -2.47 9.95 15.71
CA ASP A 174 -2.94 11.06 16.54
C ASP A 174 -2.81 12.44 15.88
N SER A 175 -2.37 12.48 14.61
CA SER A 175 -2.29 13.71 13.83
C SER A 175 -3.66 14.34 13.60
N GLU A 176 -3.67 15.66 13.36
CA GLU A 176 -4.88 16.38 12.98
C GLU A 176 -5.52 15.84 11.69
N TRP A 177 -4.71 15.35 10.74
CA TRP A 177 -5.18 14.75 9.50
C TRP A 177 -6.01 13.49 9.76
N ALA A 178 -5.49 12.62 10.61
CA ALA A 178 -6.13 11.38 11.04
C ALA A 178 -7.43 11.65 11.82
N LYS A 179 -7.37 12.54 12.82
CA LYS A 179 -8.52 12.90 13.66
C LYS A 179 -9.66 13.59 12.89
N LYS A 180 -9.34 14.32 11.82
CA LYS A 180 -10.34 14.97 10.96
C LYS A 180 -10.91 14.06 9.88
N GLY A 181 -10.39 12.84 9.72
CA GLY A 181 -10.83 11.95 8.65
C GLY A 181 -10.40 12.45 7.26
N THR A 182 -9.23 13.07 7.15
CA THR A 182 -8.75 13.62 5.87
C THR A 182 -8.72 12.52 4.81
N PRO A 183 -9.26 12.75 3.60
CA PRO A 183 -9.19 11.77 2.52
C PRO A 183 -7.74 11.39 2.18
N VAL A 184 -7.47 10.08 2.16
CA VAL A 184 -6.13 9.52 1.90
C VAL A 184 -6.23 8.23 1.07
N GLY A 185 -5.09 7.86 0.47
CA GLY A 185 -4.97 6.63 -0.31
C GLY A 185 -5.72 6.67 -1.64
N ALA A 186 -5.81 5.50 -2.27
CA ALA A 186 -6.60 5.30 -3.47
C ALA A 186 -7.91 4.57 -3.13
N PRO A 187 -9.09 5.10 -3.51
CA PRO A 187 -10.39 4.64 -2.99
C PRO A 187 -10.61 3.12 -3.01
N MET A 188 -10.17 2.45 -4.08
CA MET A 188 -10.32 0.98 -4.24
C MET A 188 -9.66 0.16 -3.12
N TRP A 189 -8.64 0.70 -2.45
CA TRP A 189 -7.92 0.06 -1.34
C TRP A 189 -8.27 0.68 0.02
N SER A 190 -8.95 1.82 0.03
CA SER A 190 -9.29 2.56 1.24
C SER A 190 -10.34 1.83 2.07
N SER A 191 -10.22 1.96 3.39
CA SER A 191 -11.19 1.43 4.35
C SER A 191 -12.52 2.18 4.31
N PRO A 192 -13.61 1.59 4.85
CA PRO A 192 -14.89 2.27 4.95
C PRO A 192 -14.78 3.60 5.67
N GLU A 193 -14.03 3.67 6.78
CA GLU A 193 -13.86 4.89 7.56
C GLU A 193 -13.14 6.00 6.80
N VAL A 194 -12.18 5.67 5.94
CA VAL A 194 -11.50 6.65 5.07
C VAL A 194 -12.44 7.15 3.97
N ILE A 195 -13.23 6.26 3.35
CA ILE A 195 -14.19 6.66 2.29
C ILE A 195 -15.31 7.52 2.87
N MET A 196 -15.75 7.24 4.10
CA MET A 196 -16.76 8.04 4.81
C MET A 196 -16.17 9.29 5.48
N GLU A 197 -14.88 9.58 5.29
CA GLU A 197 -14.18 10.75 5.85
C GLU A 197 -14.32 10.86 7.37
N THR A 198 -14.29 9.71 8.04
CA THR A 198 -14.30 9.60 9.50
C THR A 198 -12.88 9.40 10.04
N PRO A 199 -12.65 9.64 11.34
CA PRO A 199 -11.32 9.49 11.92
C PRO A 199 -10.74 8.10 11.65
N TRP A 200 -9.49 8.05 11.20
CA TRP A 200 -8.81 6.81 10.83
C TRP A 200 -7.53 6.61 11.65
N ASN A 201 -7.08 5.36 11.75
CA ASN A 201 -5.86 4.96 12.47
C ASN A 201 -5.17 3.79 11.73
N THR A 202 -4.24 3.10 12.40
CA THR A 202 -3.48 1.97 11.82
C THR A 202 -4.36 0.84 11.26
N ALA A 203 -5.60 0.67 11.75
CA ALA A 203 -6.54 -0.32 11.24
C ALA A 203 -6.97 -0.07 9.79
N THR A 204 -6.78 1.16 9.27
CA THR A 204 -7.02 1.44 7.84
C THR A 204 -6.03 0.69 6.95
N ASP A 205 -4.76 0.60 7.34
CA ASP A 205 -3.75 -0.13 6.58
C ASP A 205 -4.04 -1.64 6.59
N ILE A 206 -4.64 -2.14 7.67
CA ILE A 206 -5.06 -3.54 7.80
C ILE A 206 -6.16 -3.86 6.80
N TRP A 207 -7.13 -2.97 6.62
CA TRP A 207 -8.15 -3.12 5.57
C TRP A 207 -7.51 -3.12 4.18
N SER A 208 -6.65 -2.14 3.89
CA SER A 208 -5.97 -2.06 2.60
C SER A 208 -5.13 -3.30 2.30
N PHE A 209 -4.46 -3.86 3.32
CA PHE A 209 -3.80 -5.16 3.24
C PHE A 209 -4.78 -6.29 2.92
N GLY A 210 -5.94 -6.35 3.58
CA GLY A 210 -6.98 -7.35 3.30
C GLY A 210 -7.53 -7.26 1.88
N ALA A 211 -7.69 -6.04 1.34
CA ALA A 211 -8.06 -5.83 -0.06
C ALA A 211 -7.02 -6.43 -1.02
N ILE A 212 -5.72 -6.33 -0.70
CA ILE A 212 -4.65 -6.99 -1.47
C ILE A 212 -4.68 -8.51 -1.29
N ALA A 213 -4.88 -9.01 -0.07
CA ALA A 213 -4.98 -10.45 0.19
C ALA A 213 -6.18 -11.08 -0.53
N SER A 214 -7.25 -10.31 -0.75
CA SER A 214 -8.41 -10.73 -1.52
C SER A 214 -8.14 -10.98 -3.01
N LEU A 215 -6.96 -10.64 -3.53
CA LEU A 215 -6.57 -10.97 -4.90
C LEU A 215 -6.38 -12.46 -5.15
N ILE A 216 -6.45 -13.29 -4.09
CA ILE A 216 -6.44 -14.75 -4.22
C ILE A 216 -7.52 -15.30 -5.15
N TYR A 217 -8.59 -14.53 -5.39
CA TYR A 217 -9.64 -14.86 -6.36
C TYR A 217 -9.13 -14.91 -7.82
N GLY A 218 -7.95 -14.34 -8.13
CA GLY A 218 -7.34 -14.36 -9.46
C GLY A 218 -8.11 -13.60 -10.55
N GLY A 219 -7.64 -13.66 -11.79
CA GLY A 219 -8.45 -13.35 -12.99
C GLY A 219 -9.09 -11.96 -13.10
N ASN A 220 -8.41 -10.88 -12.69
CA ASN A 220 -8.95 -9.50 -12.63
C ASN A 220 -10.10 -9.28 -11.64
N PHE A 221 -10.29 -10.19 -10.68
CA PHE A 221 -11.32 -10.06 -9.67
C PHE A 221 -10.92 -9.01 -8.63
N ASN A 222 -11.32 -7.76 -8.87
CA ASN A 222 -11.22 -6.67 -7.92
C ASN A 222 -12.58 -6.51 -7.23
N LEU A 223 -12.73 -7.07 -6.03
CA LEU A 223 -13.99 -7.07 -5.27
C LEU A 223 -14.67 -5.70 -5.24
N PHE A 224 -13.87 -4.64 -5.09
CA PHE A 224 -14.38 -3.29 -4.85
C PHE A 224 -14.36 -2.38 -6.06
N ARG A 225 -13.86 -2.82 -7.21
CA ARG A 225 -13.76 -1.96 -8.39
C ARG A 225 -15.16 -1.69 -8.95
N PRO A 226 -15.61 -0.43 -9.01
CA PRO A 226 -16.86 -0.08 -9.67
C PRO A 226 -16.81 -0.47 -11.15
N LYS A 227 -17.91 -1.03 -11.66
CA LYS A 227 -18.04 -1.43 -13.08
C LYS A 227 -18.59 -0.32 -13.96
N THR A 228 -19.41 0.57 -13.38
CA THR A 228 -20.18 1.59 -14.09
C THR A 228 -19.60 2.99 -13.95
N VAL A 229 -18.82 3.23 -12.90
CA VAL A 229 -18.26 4.55 -12.58
C VAL A 229 -16.75 4.55 -12.84
N PRO A 230 -16.23 5.43 -13.71
CA PRO A 230 -14.80 5.50 -14.01
C PRO A 230 -14.03 6.10 -12.83
N TYR A 231 -12.75 5.75 -12.73
CA TYR A 231 -11.84 6.33 -11.74
C TYR A 231 -11.76 7.85 -11.89
N GLY A 232 -11.82 8.57 -10.76
CA GLY A 232 -11.80 10.04 -10.72
C GLY A 232 -13.19 10.70 -10.78
N HIS A 233 -14.25 9.93 -10.98
CA HIS A 233 -15.63 10.44 -10.82
C HIS A 233 -15.93 10.67 -9.33
N GLU A 234 -16.74 11.69 -9.01
CA GLU A 234 -17.07 12.07 -7.62
C GLU A 234 -17.74 10.92 -6.83
N GLU A 235 -18.59 10.14 -7.50
CA GLU A 235 -19.28 8.99 -6.91
C GLU A 235 -18.41 7.72 -6.79
N TYR A 236 -17.17 7.73 -7.29
CA TYR A 236 -16.34 6.52 -7.32
C TYR A 236 -16.11 5.93 -5.92
N GLY A 237 -15.86 6.78 -4.93
CA GLY A 237 -15.71 6.34 -3.53
C GLY A 237 -16.99 5.71 -2.98
N LEU A 238 -18.14 6.30 -3.27
CA LEU A 238 -19.43 5.76 -2.83
C LEU A 238 -19.70 4.38 -3.45
N GLU A 239 -19.44 4.21 -4.75
CA GLU A 239 -19.61 2.91 -5.40
C GLU A 239 -18.65 1.84 -4.87
N VAL A 240 -17.42 2.23 -4.49
CA VAL A 240 -16.50 1.34 -3.77
C VAL A 240 -17.12 0.93 -2.43
N LEU A 241 -17.61 1.87 -1.62
CA LEU A 241 -18.23 1.59 -0.32
C LEU A 241 -19.45 0.65 -0.45
N LYS A 242 -20.27 0.84 -1.49
CA LYS A 242 -21.37 -0.08 -1.82
C LYS A 242 -20.87 -1.50 -2.09
N GLN A 243 -19.76 -1.68 -2.81
CA GLN A 243 -19.16 -3.01 -2.98
C GLN A 243 -18.63 -3.58 -1.66
N GLN A 244 -17.95 -2.77 -0.85
CA GLN A 244 -17.46 -3.20 0.48
C GLN A 244 -18.62 -3.72 1.33
N PHE A 245 -19.73 -2.98 1.37
CA PHE A 245 -20.95 -3.39 2.06
C PHE A 245 -21.56 -4.68 1.50
N ARG A 246 -21.61 -4.87 0.18
CA ARG A 246 -22.15 -6.08 -0.46
C ARG A 246 -21.44 -7.37 -0.04
N TYR A 247 -20.14 -7.31 0.21
CA TYR A 247 -19.33 -8.48 0.55
C TYR A 247 -19.13 -8.66 2.06
N PHE A 248 -18.94 -7.56 2.79
CA PHE A 248 -18.49 -7.57 4.19
C PHE A 248 -19.44 -6.89 5.17
N GLY A 249 -20.51 -6.25 4.67
CA GLY A 249 -21.56 -5.68 5.51
C GLY A 249 -22.43 -6.74 6.21
N PRO A 250 -23.33 -6.30 7.10
CA PRO A 250 -23.62 -4.89 7.43
C PRO A 250 -22.61 -4.28 8.42
N PHE A 251 -22.68 -2.95 8.61
CA PHE A 251 -22.02 -2.32 9.76
C PHE A 251 -22.67 -2.79 11.08
N PRO A 252 -21.88 -3.10 12.12
CA PRO A 252 -22.44 -3.48 13.41
C PRO A 252 -23.06 -2.27 14.12
N GLY A 253 -24.11 -2.49 14.93
CA GLY A 253 -24.84 -1.42 15.61
C GLY A 253 -23.94 -0.51 16.46
N LYS A 254 -22.96 -1.09 17.17
CA LYS A 254 -21.95 -0.36 17.97
C LYS A 254 -21.12 0.65 17.17
N TYR A 255 -21.14 0.62 15.84
CA TYR A 255 -20.41 1.59 15.02
C TYR A 255 -20.95 3.02 15.23
N GLU A 256 -22.20 3.16 15.66
CA GLU A 256 -22.81 4.45 16.02
C GLU A 256 -22.10 5.15 17.18
N ASP A 257 -21.38 4.40 18.04
CA ASP A 257 -20.67 4.96 19.20
C ASP A 257 -19.47 5.85 18.81
N ILE A 258 -18.97 5.73 17.58
CA ILE A 258 -17.70 6.32 17.15
C ILE A 258 -17.81 7.22 15.91
N VAL A 259 -19.01 7.38 15.35
CA VAL A 259 -19.25 8.22 14.16
C VAL A 259 -20.33 9.27 14.45
N PRO A 260 -20.29 10.44 13.79
CA PRO A 260 -21.30 11.46 14.00
C PRO A 260 -22.67 11.03 13.43
N PRO A 261 -23.79 11.63 13.90
CA PRO A 261 -25.14 11.26 13.45
C PRO A 261 -25.37 11.32 11.94
N ILE A 262 -24.67 12.22 11.25
CA ILE A 262 -24.73 12.33 9.79
C ILE A 262 -24.18 11.07 9.11
N THR A 263 -23.11 10.49 9.63
CA THR A 263 -22.52 9.23 9.13
C THR A 263 -23.43 8.06 9.44
N VAL A 264 -24.06 8.01 10.63
CA VAL A 264 -25.07 6.99 10.95
C VAL A 264 -26.20 7.01 9.93
N SER A 265 -26.69 8.21 9.59
CA SER A 265 -27.75 8.39 8.59
C SER A 265 -27.33 7.90 7.21
N ALA A 266 -26.09 8.17 6.79
CA ALA A 266 -25.52 7.68 5.54
C ALA A 266 -25.37 6.16 5.51
N ILE A 267 -24.97 5.53 6.63
CA ILE A 267 -24.89 4.07 6.76
C ILE A 267 -26.29 3.44 6.67
N LEU A 268 -27.28 4.01 7.36
CA LEU A 268 -28.66 3.52 7.31
C LEU A 268 -29.24 3.62 5.89
N TRP A 269 -28.96 4.72 5.19
CA TRP A 269 -29.32 4.87 3.78
C TRP A 269 -28.66 3.79 2.91
N LEU A 270 -27.35 3.55 3.09
CA LEU A 270 -26.62 2.50 2.36
C LEU A 270 -27.22 1.11 2.60
N MET A 271 -27.61 0.80 3.84
CA MET A 271 -28.25 -0.47 4.21
C MET A 271 -29.65 -0.65 3.60
N GLN A 272 -30.38 0.45 3.39
CA GLN A 272 -31.68 0.43 2.70
C GLN A 272 -31.51 0.24 1.20
N GLU A 273 -30.50 0.90 0.62
CA GLU A 273 -30.25 0.88 -0.82
C GLU A 273 -29.65 -0.45 -1.31
N ILE A 274 -29.03 -1.22 -0.41
CA ILE A 274 -28.50 -2.55 -0.71
C ILE A 274 -29.18 -3.56 0.22
N PRO A 275 -30.37 -4.07 -0.15
CA PRO A 275 -31.07 -5.06 0.65
C PRO A 275 -30.19 -6.29 0.90
N GLN A 276 -30.32 -6.91 2.08
CA GLN A 276 -29.51 -8.08 2.43
C GLN A 276 -29.65 -9.24 1.42
N SER A 277 -30.80 -9.36 0.75
CA SER A 277 -31.04 -10.33 -0.32
C SER A 277 -30.13 -10.14 -1.55
N GLU A 278 -29.59 -8.95 -1.76
CA GLU A 278 -28.67 -8.61 -2.86
C GLU A 278 -27.20 -8.67 -2.46
N THR A 279 -26.91 -8.97 -1.18
CA THR A 279 -25.55 -9.11 -0.68
C THR A 279 -25.00 -10.50 -1.00
N THR A 280 -23.76 -10.57 -1.47
CA THR A 280 -23.02 -11.83 -1.59
C THR A 280 -21.99 -11.85 -0.49
N SER A 281 -22.40 -12.27 0.72
CA SER A 281 -21.48 -12.35 1.85
C SER A 281 -20.24 -13.15 1.46
N PHE A 282 -19.06 -12.56 1.68
CA PHE A 282 -17.77 -13.11 1.27
C PHE A 282 -17.55 -14.55 1.76
N CYS A 283 -18.04 -14.87 2.96
CA CYS A 283 -17.98 -16.22 3.53
C CYS A 283 -18.65 -17.30 2.65
N ARG A 284 -19.61 -16.89 1.80
CA ARG A 284 -20.39 -17.75 0.90
C ARG A 284 -19.75 -17.97 -0.46
N THR A 285 -18.61 -17.35 -0.77
CA THR A 285 -17.83 -17.65 -1.98
C THR A 285 -17.49 -19.15 -2.04
N THR A 286 -17.54 -19.73 -3.25
CA THR A 286 -17.35 -21.17 -3.45
C THR A 286 -15.90 -21.58 -3.21
N GLU A 287 -15.67 -22.82 -2.76
CA GLU A 287 -14.31 -23.34 -2.56
C GLU A 287 -13.54 -23.58 -3.86
N LYS A 288 -14.24 -23.59 -5.00
CA LYS A 288 -13.59 -23.58 -6.33
C LYS A 288 -12.86 -22.26 -6.58
N GLU A 289 -13.24 -21.20 -5.89
CA GLU A 289 -12.67 -19.86 -6.03
C GLU A 289 -11.70 -19.57 -4.89
N VAL A 290 -12.08 -19.86 -3.63
CA VAL A 290 -11.26 -19.58 -2.45
C VAL A 290 -11.44 -20.63 -1.36
N CYS A 291 -10.33 -21.22 -0.91
CA CYS A 291 -10.40 -22.25 0.13
C CYS A 291 -10.88 -21.67 1.48
N LYS A 292 -11.43 -22.54 2.34
CA LYS A 292 -11.97 -22.14 3.64
C LYS A 292 -10.99 -21.31 4.48
N LYS A 293 -9.71 -21.71 4.54
CA LYS A 293 -8.69 -21.00 5.34
C LYS A 293 -8.43 -19.58 4.85
N ASP A 294 -8.40 -19.38 3.53
CA ASP A 294 -8.20 -18.05 2.95
C ASP A 294 -9.42 -17.16 3.20
N LYS A 295 -10.64 -17.74 3.14
CA LYS A 295 -11.86 -17.03 3.49
C LYS A 295 -11.88 -16.59 4.95
N GLU A 296 -11.49 -17.48 5.86
CA GLU A 296 -11.39 -17.18 7.29
C GLU A 296 -10.36 -16.09 7.57
N PHE A 297 -9.19 -16.14 6.93
CA PHE A 297 -8.16 -15.11 7.08
C PHE A 297 -8.63 -13.74 6.59
N ILE A 298 -9.19 -13.67 5.37
CA ILE A 298 -9.69 -12.41 4.80
C ILE A 298 -10.89 -11.90 5.61
N GLY A 299 -11.79 -12.78 6.05
CA GLY A 299 -12.95 -12.41 6.87
C GLY A 299 -12.59 -11.79 8.21
N LYS A 300 -11.50 -12.22 8.85
CA LYS A 300 -10.97 -11.58 10.09
C LYS A 300 -10.47 -10.15 9.85
N ILE A 301 -9.95 -9.87 8.65
CA ILE A 301 -9.33 -8.59 8.30
C ILE A 301 -10.39 -7.58 7.85
N MET A 302 -11.32 -8.02 7.00
CA MET A 302 -12.28 -7.16 6.29
C MET A 302 -13.51 -6.84 7.16
N MET A 303 -13.25 -6.34 8.37
CA MET A 303 -14.30 -5.95 9.32
C MET A 303 -14.73 -4.50 9.07
N MET A 304 -16.05 -4.27 8.98
CA MET A 304 -16.61 -2.93 8.75
C MET A 304 -16.34 -1.97 9.92
N ASP A 305 -16.31 -2.49 11.15
CA ASP A 305 -15.84 -1.75 12.33
C ASP A 305 -14.34 -1.94 12.49
N TRP A 306 -13.58 -0.85 12.38
CA TRP A 306 -12.13 -0.88 12.47
C TRP A 306 -11.61 -1.35 13.84
N ARG A 307 -12.43 -1.28 14.91
CA ARG A 307 -12.08 -1.78 16.26
C ARG A 307 -12.03 -3.29 16.34
N ASP A 308 -12.68 -3.98 15.41
CA ASP A 308 -12.72 -5.45 15.34
C ASP A 308 -11.61 -6.03 14.46
N ARG A 309 -10.81 -5.19 13.80
CA ARG A 309 -9.71 -5.64 12.94
C ARG A 309 -8.51 -6.04 13.82
N PRO A 310 -7.85 -7.16 13.51
CA PRO A 310 -6.61 -7.53 14.17
C PRO A 310 -5.49 -6.56 13.79
N THR A 311 -4.51 -6.43 14.67
CA THR A 311 -3.27 -5.70 14.39
C THR A 311 -2.39 -6.46 13.40
N ALA A 312 -1.43 -5.76 12.77
CA ALA A 312 -0.44 -6.40 11.90
C ALA A 312 0.37 -7.49 12.64
N LYS A 313 0.62 -7.28 13.94
CA LYS A 313 1.31 -8.23 14.81
C LYS A 313 0.50 -9.50 15.01
N GLU A 314 -0.79 -9.38 15.37
CA GLU A 314 -1.67 -10.54 15.54
C GLU A 314 -1.84 -11.33 14.24
N LEU A 315 -1.94 -10.63 13.09
CA LEU A 315 -2.04 -11.30 11.79
C LEU A 315 -0.78 -12.10 11.44
N LEU A 316 0.42 -11.67 11.85
CA LEU A 316 1.66 -12.41 11.61
C LEU A 316 1.73 -13.72 12.40
N GLU A 317 0.93 -13.86 13.45
CA GLU A 317 0.82 -15.05 14.29
C GLU A 317 -0.31 -16.00 13.85
N ASP A 318 -1.14 -15.57 12.89
CA ASP A 318 -2.29 -16.34 12.41
C ASP A 318 -1.89 -17.66 11.72
N GLU A 319 -2.71 -18.69 11.92
CA GLU A 319 -2.53 -20.03 11.36
C GLU A 319 -2.45 -20.02 9.83
N TRP A 320 -3.01 -19.01 9.15
CA TRP A 320 -2.92 -18.87 7.70
C TRP A 320 -1.47 -18.90 7.17
N PHE A 321 -0.50 -18.45 7.97
CA PHE A 321 0.93 -18.47 7.61
C PHE A 321 1.67 -19.78 7.94
N LYS A 322 1.05 -20.71 8.66
CA LYS A 322 1.69 -21.95 9.13
C LYS A 322 1.55 -23.14 8.18
N ASP A 323 0.62 -23.05 7.23
CA ASP A 323 0.40 -24.13 6.26
C ASP A 323 1.24 -23.95 4.99
N ASP A 324 1.99 -25.00 4.65
CA ASP A 324 2.84 -25.12 3.45
C ASP A 324 2.10 -25.53 2.17
N ASP A 325 0.77 -25.69 2.22
CA ASP A 325 -0.09 -26.11 1.09
C ASP A 325 0.02 -25.17 -0.14
#